data_AF-A0A7K2BRL1-F1
#
_entry.id   AF-A0A7K2BRL1-F1
#
_cell.length_a   1.000
_cell.length_b   1.000
_cell.length_c   1.000
_cell.angle_alpha   90.00
_cell.angle_beta   90.00
_cell.angle_gamma   90.00
#
_symmetry.space_group_name_H-M   'P 1'
#
loop_
_entity.id
_entity.type
_entity.pdbx_description
1 polymer ?
#
loop_
_entity_poly.entity_id
_entity_poly.type
_entity_poly.pdbx_seq_one_letter_code
_entity_poly.pdbx_strand_id
1 'polypeptide(L)'
;MAALRKRWRPRLRAQPEPAHFAYSRWDGSQPGFDFDADHIFDELADDLLYHGDLASALRRLMAEGFRDRSGRQLEGLRDMLERLRERRRELLQQHDLGGVCDDIAEDLRDVVRTERRALDDLDAAAAQARAGGDERRADLTAQTAATKNAQLDMMPPDLAGQFKALDNYDFESDEARRQFAELAERLREQLMQQFLDQMAGAVDDATGDGSASEEMQRLKDMLAELNAMLAQRARGEEPDFEGFMERYGDFFPENPKTFDELLEVMARRMAAAQALLNSMTPGQRDQLQQLSDQLLADMDLNWQVNDLAQHLRNEFGDLGWERRYDFDGVDPLDFSQASDMLAELGDIDRLENLLRGSASPGALAEADTEAVRRLLGDAAAESLERMAEVARMLEEAGLIENREGRFDLTPRSIRKIGQGALRDLFARLDADKIGRHAISRSGLGHEREPDTKPYEYGDPFNL
;
A
#
# COMPACT_ATOMS: atom_id res chain seq x y z
N MET A 1 -38.77 -42.64 83.20
CA MET A 1 -39.08 -41.20 83.12
C MET A 1 -37.81 -40.39 83.35
N ALA A 2 -37.24 -39.81 82.29
CA ALA A 2 -36.25 -38.74 82.38
C ALA A 2 -36.39 -37.86 81.12
N ALA A 3 -36.97 -36.68 81.30
CA ALA A 3 -37.21 -35.71 80.24
C ALA A 3 -36.03 -34.72 80.20
N LEU A 4 -35.39 -34.60 79.03
CA LEU A 4 -34.44 -33.52 78.74
C LEU A 4 -34.85 -32.84 77.44
N ARG A 5 -35.49 -31.68 77.59
CA ARG A 5 -35.82 -30.73 76.52
C ARG A 5 -34.53 -30.20 75.88
N LYS A 6 -34.28 -30.50 74.61
CA LYS A 6 -33.27 -29.79 73.81
C LYS A 6 -33.92 -28.64 73.05
N ARG A 7 -33.55 -27.43 73.47
CA ARG A 7 -33.91 -26.12 72.91
C ARG A 7 -33.20 -25.94 71.57
N TRP A 8 -33.93 -25.80 70.46
CA TRP A 8 -33.36 -25.40 69.17
C TRP A 8 -33.14 -23.88 69.17
N ARG A 9 -31.92 -23.42 68.90
CA ARG A 9 -31.61 -22.03 68.55
C ARG A 9 -31.28 -21.98 67.06
N PRO A 10 -31.93 -21.14 66.23
CA PRO A 10 -31.51 -20.95 64.86
C PRO A 10 -30.22 -20.12 64.85
N ARG A 11 -29.20 -20.58 64.11
CA ARG A 11 -28.02 -19.78 63.77
C ARG A 11 -28.43 -18.84 62.64
N LEU A 12 -28.38 -17.54 62.87
CA LEU A 12 -28.47 -16.53 61.80
C LEU A 12 -27.31 -16.79 60.81
N ARG A 13 -27.63 -17.07 59.55
CA ARG A 13 -26.65 -17.04 58.46
C ARG A 13 -26.24 -15.59 58.27
N ALA A 14 -24.94 -15.31 58.40
CA ALA A 14 -24.38 -14.01 58.04
C ALA A 14 -24.66 -13.74 56.55
N GLN A 15 -25.14 -12.54 56.24
CA GLN A 15 -25.25 -12.10 54.86
C GLN A 15 -23.84 -11.96 54.26
N PRO A 16 -23.62 -12.34 52.99
CA PRO A 16 -22.34 -12.09 52.33
C PRO A 16 -22.14 -10.57 52.18
N GLU A 17 -21.01 -10.07 52.66
CA GLU A 17 -20.63 -8.67 52.48
C GLU A 17 -20.42 -8.35 50.98
N PRO A 18 -20.70 -7.11 50.53
CA PRO A 18 -20.49 -6.70 49.15
C PRO A 18 -19.01 -6.78 48.79
N ALA A 19 -18.71 -7.26 47.57
CA ALA A 19 -17.36 -7.40 47.08
C ALA A 19 -16.63 -6.03 47.10
N HIS A 20 -15.54 -5.96 47.86
CA HIS A 20 -14.65 -4.80 47.87
C HIS A 20 -13.66 -4.92 46.71
N PHE A 21 -13.73 -4.00 45.76
CA PHE A 21 -12.75 -3.89 44.68
C PHE A 21 -11.57 -3.06 45.18
N ALA A 22 -10.37 -3.65 45.17
CA ALA A 22 -9.12 -2.95 45.44
C ALA A 22 -8.45 -2.60 44.10
N TYR A 23 -8.33 -1.31 43.82
CA TYR A 23 -7.58 -0.82 42.67
C TYR A 23 -6.11 -0.65 43.07
N SER A 24 -5.21 -1.36 42.38
CA SER A 24 -3.76 -1.17 42.48
C SER A 24 -3.22 -0.54 41.20
N ARG A 25 -2.03 0.08 41.30
CA ARG A 25 -1.32 0.55 40.10
C ARG A 25 -0.82 -0.65 39.29
N TRP A 26 -0.96 -0.53 37.97
CA TRP A 26 -0.57 -1.52 36.97
C TRP A 26 0.88 -1.97 37.15
N ASP A 27 1.10 -3.26 37.35
CA ASP A 27 2.41 -3.88 37.60
C ASP A 27 2.84 -4.86 36.51
N GLY A 28 2.07 -4.95 35.41
CA GLY A 28 2.35 -5.79 34.25
C GLY A 28 2.22 -7.30 34.48
N SER A 29 1.79 -7.75 35.68
CA SER A 29 1.65 -9.17 36.03
C SER A 29 0.24 -9.74 35.83
N GLN A 30 -0.72 -8.86 35.52
CA GLN A 30 -2.09 -9.23 35.25
C GLN A 30 -2.16 -9.86 33.86
N PRO A 31 -2.86 -11.00 33.67
CA PRO A 31 -3.18 -11.49 32.34
C PRO A 31 -3.80 -10.32 31.57
N GLY A 32 -3.26 -10.06 30.37
CA GLY A 32 -3.54 -8.85 29.61
C GLY A 32 -5.03 -8.61 29.44
N PHE A 33 -5.39 -7.39 29.10
CA PHE A 33 -6.69 -7.07 28.51
C PHE A 33 -6.79 -7.73 27.12
N ASP A 34 -6.73 -9.06 27.10
CA ASP A 34 -6.71 -9.86 25.91
C ASP A 34 -8.08 -9.75 25.26
N PHE A 35 -8.00 -9.41 23.99
CA PHE A 35 -9.02 -9.51 22.96
C PHE A 35 -9.84 -10.79 23.23
N ASP A 36 -11.09 -10.63 23.67
CA ASP A 36 -11.86 -11.74 24.25
C ASP A 36 -12.65 -12.42 23.13
N ALA A 37 -12.22 -13.62 22.74
CA ALA A 37 -12.88 -14.44 21.72
C ALA A 37 -14.39 -14.57 21.98
N ASP A 38 -14.81 -14.51 23.25
CA ASP A 38 -16.21 -14.53 23.62
C ASP A 38 -17.00 -13.30 23.13
N HIS A 39 -16.41 -12.10 23.08
CA HIS A 39 -17.06 -10.88 22.56
C HIS A 39 -17.20 -10.93 21.04
N ILE A 40 -16.13 -11.32 20.33
CA ILE A 40 -16.14 -11.47 18.88
C ILE A 40 -17.19 -12.51 18.47
N PHE A 41 -17.30 -13.58 19.24
CA PHE A 41 -18.32 -14.60 19.03
C PHE A 41 -19.73 -14.09 19.28
N ASP A 42 -19.94 -13.20 20.24
CA ASP A 42 -21.27 -12.61 20.50
C ASP A 42 -21.70 -11.72 19.32
N GLU A 43 -20.78 -10.94 18.71
CA GLU A 43 -21.04 -10.19 17.47
C GLU A 43 -21.38 -11.12 16.28
N LEU A 44 -20.75 -12.29 16.21
CA LEU A 44 -21.04 -13.31 15.19
C LEU A 44 -22.35 -14.08 15.46
N ALA A 45 -22.78 -14.18 16.73
CA ALA A 45 -23.89 -15.04 17.14
C ALA A 45 -25.22 -14.61 16.51
N ASP A 46 -25.46 -13.31 16.37
CA ASP A 46 -26.66 -12.76 15.73
C ASP A 46 -26.75 -13.18 14.26
N ASP A 47 -25.63 -13.10 13.54
CA ASP A 47 -25.55 -13.49 12.13
C ASP A 47 -25.62 -15.01 11.94
N LEU A 48 -25.01 -15.77 12.85
CA LEU A 48 -25.10 -17.23 12.89
C LEU A 48 -26.53 -17.71 13.13
N LEU A 49 -27.29 -17.03 13.98
CA LEU A 49 -28.70 -17.33 14.23
C LEU A 49 -29.57 -17.09 13.00
N TYR A 50 -29.25 -16.07 12.20
CA TYR A 50 -30.03 -15.71 11.02
C TYR A 50 -29.67 -16.55 9.79
N HIS A 51 -28.37 -16.73 9.50
CA HIS A 51 -27.90 -17.35 8.25
C HIS A 51 -27.35 -18.78 8.42
N GLY A 52 -26.95 -19.18 9.63
CA GLY A 52 -26.48 -20.53 9.93
C GLY A 52 -25.08 -20.90 9.40
N ASP A 53 -24.36 -19.97 8.77
CA ASP A 53 -23.03 -20.22 8.20
C ASP A 53 -21.95 -19.33 8.83
N LEU A 54 -20.97 -19.96 9.48
CA LEU A 54 -19.84 -19.30 10.14
C LEU A 54 -18.93 -18.59 9.13
N ALA A 55 -18.70 -19.18 7.96
CA ALA A 55 -17.83 -18.57 6.95
C ALA A 55 -18.43 -17.26 6.43
N SER A 56 -19.74 -17.24 6.19
CA SER A 56 -20.46 -16.03 5.80
C SER A 56 -20.50 -14.98 6.92
N ALA A 57 -20.71 -15.40 8.18
CA ALA A 57 -20.70 -14.49 9.33
C ALA A 57 -19.32 -13.83 9.52
N LEU A 58 -18.23 -14.62 9.48
CA LEU A 58 -16.86 -14.09 9.55
C LEU A 58 -16.56 -13.13 8.40
N ARG A 59 -16.94 -13.48 7.16
CA ARG A 59 -16.74 -12.59 6.01
C ARG A 59 -17.47 -11.26 6.18
N ARG A 60 -18.68 -11.29 6.72
CA ARG A 60 -19.47 -10.08 6.96
C ARG A 60 -18.87 -9.24 8.09
N LEU A 61 -18.48 -9.87 9.19
CA LEU A 61 -17.77 -9.21 10.30
C LEU A 61 -16.52 -8.47 9.81
N MET A 62 -15.71 -9.11 8.98
CA MET A 62 -14.52 -8.45 8.40
C MET A 62 -14.89 -7.36 7.40
N ALA A 63 -15.91 -7.58 6.56
CA ALA A 63 -16.34 -6.59 5.57
C ALA A 63 -16.89 -5.31 6.21
N GLU A 64 -17.66 -5.43 7.28
CA GLU A 64 -18.30 -4.32 8.00
C GLU A 64 -17.44 -3.75 9.14
N GLY A 65 -16.41 -4.49 9.58
CA GLY A 65 -15.68 -4.18 10.79
C GLY A 65 -16.50 -4.51 12.04
N PHE A 66 -15.89 -4.37 13.22
CA PHE A 66 -16.54 -4.68 14.49
C PHE A 66 -16.00 -3.84 15.62
N ARG A 67 -16.71 -3.82 16.75
CA ARG A 67 -16.25 -3.11 17.94
C ARG A 67 -15.43 -4.03 18.81
N ASP A 68 -14.30 -3.51 19.26
CA ASP A 68 -13.55 -4.12 20.35
C ASP A 68 -14.23 -3.81 21.69
N ARG A 69 -13.90 -4.57 22.74
CA ARG A 69 -14.39 -4.42 24.11
C ARG A 69 -14.11 -3.03 24.69
N SER A 70 -13.06 -2.36 24.21
CA SER A 70 -12.75 -0.96 24.53
C SER A 70 -13.75 0.06 23.94
N GLY A 71 -14.71 -0.39 23.13
CA GLY A 71 -15.63 0.45 22.37
C GLY A 71 -15.00 1.08 21.13
N ARG A 72 -13.73 0.76 20.82
CA ARG A 72 -13.06 1.18 19.59
C ARG A 72 -13.67 0.45 18.40
N GLN A 73 -14.06 1.20 17.38
CA GLN A 73 -14.51 0.64 16.11
C GLN A 73 -13.28 0.23 15.30
N LEU A 74 -13.18 -1.05 14.97
CA LEU A 74 -12.23 -1.55 13.99
C LEU A 74 -12.81 -1.32 12.59
N GLU A 75 -11.95 -0.85 11.69
CA GLU A 75 -12.31 -0.53 10.33
C GLU A 75 -12.56 -1.81 9.52
N GLY A 76 -13.63 -1.83 8.74
CA GLY A 76 -13.96 -2.97 7.89
C GLY A 76 -13.18 -2.97 6.57
N LEU A 77 -13.05 -4.14 5.95
CA LEU A 77 -12.39 -4.27 4.65
C LEU A 77 -13.09 -3.42 3.56
N ARG A 78 -14.41 -3.17 3.68
CA ARG A 78 -15.13 -2.29 2.74
C ARG A 78 -14.67 -0.84 2.85
N ASP A 79 -14.50 -0.34 4.06
CA ASP A 79 -14.05 1.03 4.31
C ASP A 79 -12.61 1.20 3.83
N MET A 80 -11.74 0.23 4.12
CA MET A 80 -10.38 0.20 3.58
C MET A 80 -10.36 0.21 2.04
N LEU A 81 -11.21 -0.61 1.39
CA LEU A 81 -11.33 -0.65 -0.06
C LEU A 81 -11.85 0.68 -0.64
N GLU A 82 -12.76 1.35 0.05
CA GLU A 82 -13.26 2.66 -0.36
C GLU A 82 -12.14 3.71 -0.31
N ARG A 83 -11.39 3.76 0.80
CA ARG A 83 -10.24 4.65 0.97
C ARG A 83 -9.14 4.39 -0.04
N LEU A 84 -8.83 3.13 -0.35
CA LEU A 84 -7.87 2.79 -1.41
C LEU A 84 -8.32 3.32 -2.78
N ARG A 85 -9.61 3.20 -3.11
CA ARG A 85 -10.15 3.73 -4.37
C ARG A 85 -10.15 5.25 -4.41
N GLU A 86 -10.40 5.92 -3.27
CA GLU A 86 -10.30 7.37 -3.16
C GLU A 86 -8.86 7.83 -3.33
N ARG A 87 -7.92 7.18 -2.64
CA ARG A 87 -6.48 7.45 -2.77
C ARG A 87 -5.98 7.26 -4.20
N ARG A 88 -6.33 6.17 -4.87
CA ARG A 88 -6.02 5.95 -6.28
C ARG A 88 -6.54 7.10 -7.15
N ARG A 89 -7.81 7.49 -6.97
CA ARG A 89 -8.44 8.57 -7.73
C ARG A 89 -7.73 9.90 -7.51
N GLU A 90 -7.33 10.19 -6.28
CA GLU A 90 -6.58 11.38 -5.92
C GLU A 90 -5.24 11.47 -6.67
N LEU A 91 -4.44 10.41 -6.62
CA LEU A 91 -3.13 10.34 -7.29
C LEU A 91 -3.24 10.54 -8.80
N LEU A 92 -4.21 9.86 -9.45
CA LEU A 92 -4.38 9.92 -10.91
C LEU A 92 -4.98 11.26 -11.41
N GLN A 93 -5.74 11.97 -10.57
CA GLN A 93 -6.40 13.22 -10.96
C GLN A 93 -5.55 14.47 -10.72
N GLN A 94 -4.59 14.42 -9.81
CA GLN A 94 -3.75 15.59 -9.51
C GLN A 94 -2.62 15.73 -10.53
N HIS A 95 -2.03 14.60 -10.94
CA HIS A 95 -0.74 14.59 -11.63
C HIS A 95 -0.81 14.18 -13.11
N ASP A 96 0.18 14.62 -13.87
CA ASP A 96 0.42 14.25 -15.26
C ASP A 96 1.84 13.65 -15.42
N LEU A 97 1.92 12.51 -16.13
CA LEU A 97 3.19 11.87 -16.49
C LEU A 97 3.90 12.55 -17.67
N GLY A 98 3.22 13.45 -18.39
CA GLY A 98 3.75 14.10 -19.59
C GLY A 98 4.93 15.03 -19.35
N GLY A 99 5.06 15.60 -18.15
CA GLY A 99 6.02 16.65 -17.83
C GLY A 99 7.51 16.29 -17.96
N VAL A 100 7.87 15.01 -17.77
CA VAL A 100 9.27 14.55 -17.76
C VAL A 100 10.04 14.91 -19.03
N CYS A 101 9.40 14.79 -20.20
CA CYS A 101 10.03 15.11 -21.49
C CYS A 101 10.02 16.61 -21.80
N ASP A 102 9.08 17.34 -21.21
CA ASP A 102 8.88 18.77 -21.51
C ASP A 102 10.00 19.63 -20.91
N ASP A 103 10.48 19.30 -19.72
CA ASP A 103 11.59 20.00 -19.06
C ASP A 103 12.89 19.89 -19.87
N ILE A 104 13.24 18.68 -20.28
CA ILE A 104 14.43 18.44 -21.12
C ILE A 104 14.28 19.12 -22.48
N ALA A 105 13.08 19.10 -23.07
CA ALA A 105 12.80 19.80 -24.31
C ALA A 105 12.97 21.31 -24.18
N GLU A 106 12.57 21.91 -23.05
CA GLU A 106 12.76 23.35 -22.82
C GLU A 106 14.24 23.70 -22.64
N ASP A 107 15.00 22.90 -21.88
CA ASP A 107 16.44 23.12 -21.70
C ASP A 107 17.20 23.04 -23.05
N LEU A 108 16.85 22.08 -23.92
CA LEU A 108 17.43 22.00 -25.28
C LEU A 108 17.04 23.21 -26.14
N ARG A 109 15.79 23.69 -26.04
CA ARG A 109 15.37 24.91 -26.73
C ARG A 109 16.15 26.14 -26.25
N ASP A 110 16.49 26.19 -24.97
CA ASP A 110 17.29 27.28 -24.41
C ASP A 110 18.73 27.26 -24.94
N VAL A 111 19.36 26.09 -25.06
CA VAL A 111 20.66 25.95 -25.74
C VAL A 111 20.58 26.47 -27.19
N VAL A 112 19.56 26.05 -27.94
CA VAL A 112 19.35 26.49 -29.33
C VAL A 112 19.10 28.00 -29.40
N ARG A 113 18.37 28.57 -28.45
CA ARG A 113 18.08 30.00 -28.35
C ARG A 113 19.36 30.80 -28.08
N THR A 114 20.24 30.31 -27.22
CA THR A 114 21.54 30.91 -26.95
C THR A 114 22.44 30.88 -28.19
N GLU A 115 22.48 29.76 -28.91
CA GLU A 115 23.25 29.64 -30.15
C GLU A 115 22.72 30.57 -31.25
N ARG A 116 21.40 30.61 -31.47
CA ARG A 116 20.78 31.52 -32.46
C ARG A 116 21.13 32.98 -32.19
N ARG A 117 21.12 33.41 -30.93
CA ARG A 117 21.53 34.77 -30.56
C ARG A 117 23.00 35.06 -30.93
N ALA A 118 23.90 34.11 -30.70
CA ALA A 118 25.30 34.27 -31.08
C ALA A 118 25.49 34.34 -32.61
N LEU A 119 24.70 33.58 -33.38
CA LEU A 119 24.70 33.66 -34.84
C LEU A 119 24.14 35.00 -35.35
N ASP A 120 23.11 35.54 -34.70
CA ASP A 120 22.56 36.86 -35.01
C ASP A 120 23.59 37.97 -34.74
N ASP A 121 24.33 37.89 -33.62
CA ASP A 121 25.41 38.81 -33.29
C ASP A 121 26.57 38.73 -34.31
N LEU A 122 26.88 37.52 -34.78
CA LEU A 122 27.89 37.27 -35.80
C LEU A 122 27.49 37.85 -37.17
N ASP A 123 26.22 37.73 -37.56
CA ASP A 123 25.70 38.36 -38.78
C ASP A 123 25.65 39.89 -38.67
N ALA A 124 25.29 40.43 -37.50
CA ALA A 124 25.35 41.87 -37.23
C ALA A 124 26.79 42.42 -37.34
N ALA A 125 27.78 41.67 -36.82
CA ALA A 125 29.20 42.01 -36.97
C ALA A 125 29.65 41.95 -38.45
N ALA A 126 29.17 40.97 -39.22
CA ALA A 126 29.42 40.89 -40.65
C ALA A 126 28.85 42.11 -41.40
N ALA A 127 27.63 42.54 -41.07
CA ALA A 127 27.01 43.73 -41.66
C ALA A 127 27.81 45.02 -41.38
N GLN A 128 28.37 45.16 -40.17
CA GLN A 128 29.25 46.28 -39.83
C GLN A 128 30.58 46.22 -40.61
N ALA A 129 31.15 45.03 -40.80
CA ALA A 129 32.36 44.84 -41.60
C ALA A 129 32.16 45.17 -43.09
N ARG A 130 30.97 44.91 -43.66
CA ARG A 130 30.60 45.35 -45.02
C ARG A 130 30.66 46.88 -45.14
N ALA A 131 30.10 47.59 -44.16
CA ALA A 131 30.14 49.05 -44.12
C ALA A 131 31.57 49.61 -43.98
N GLY A 132 32.49 48.83 -43.38
CA GLY A 132 33.91 49.16 -43.21
C GLY A 132 34.82 48.85 -44.41
N GLY A 133 34.30 48.24 -45.48
CA GLY A 133 35.05 47.98 -46.73
C GLY A 133 35.69 46.59 -46.86
N ASP A 134 35.49 45.68 -45.89
CA ASP A 134 36.01 44.29 -45.92
C ASP A 134 34.94 43.29 -46.42
N GLU A 135 34.47 43.51 -47.64
CA GLU A 135 33.31 42.81 -48.24
C GLU A 135 33.46 41.28 -48.26
N ARG A 136 34.64 40.78 -48.66
CA ARG A 136 34.91 39.33 -48.73
C ARG A 136 34.86 38.64 -47.36
N ARG A 137 35.32 39.30 -46.30
CA ARG A 137 35.30 38.72 -44.94
C ARG A 137 33.86 38.65 -44.44
N ALA A 138 33.10 39.71 -44.66
CA ALA A 138 31.71 39.76 -44.25
C ALA A 138 30.83 38.73 -44.96
N ASP A 139 31.05 38.48 -46.25
CA ASP A 139 30.27 37.48 -46.98
C ASP A 139 30.52 36.06 -46.50
N LEU A 140 31.77 35.71 -46.16
CA LEU A 140 32.09 34.42 -45.56
C LEU A 140 31.44 34.25 -44.19
N THR A 141 31.53 35.27 -43.32
CA THR A 141 30.93 35.24 -41.98
C THR A 141 29.41 35.09 -42.05
N ALA A 142 28.74 35.85 -42.91
CA ALA A 142 27.29 35.74 -43.11
C ALA A 142 26.88 34.38 -43.70
N GLN A 143 27.68 33.82 -44.62
CA GLN A 143 27.43 32.49 -45.18
C GLN A 143 27.54 31.40 -44.11
N THR A 144 28.51 31.51 -43.20
CA THR A 144 28.65 30.60 -42.05
C THR A 144 27.42 30.68 -41.14
N ALA A 145 27.01 31.90 -40.74
CA ALA A 145 25.82 32.09 -39.91
C ALA A 145 24.55 31.52 -40.55
N ALA A 146 24.34 31.79 -41.84
CA ALA A 146 23.19 31.28 -42.58
C ALA A 146 23.19 29.75 -42.68
N THR A 147 24.36 29.13 -42.86
CA THR A 147 24.48 27.67 -42.93
C THR A 147 24.18 27.03 -41.58
N LYS A 148 24.71 27.58 -40.49
CA LYS A 148 24.44 27.12 -39.13
C LYS A 148 22.97 27.27 -38.74
N ASN A 149 22.34 28.41 -39.03
CA ASN A 149 20.90 28.61 -38.82
C ASN A 149 20.04 27.62 -39.60
N ALA A 150 20.39 27.34 -40.87
CA ALA A 150 19.68 26.34 -41.66
C ALA A 150 19.81 24.93 -41.07
N GLN A 151 20.96 24.57 -40.46
CA GLN A 151 21.12 23.30 -39.75
C GLN A 151 20.21 23.23 -38.50
N LEU A 152 20.15 24.31 -37.72
CA LEU A 152 19.28 24.41 -36.55
C LEU A 152 17.78 24.36 -36.92
N ASP A 153 17.40 24.84 -38.11
CA ASP A 153 16.01 24.76 -38.59
C ASP A 153 15.65 23.36 -39.14
N MET A 154 16.63 22.55 -39.54
CA MET A 154 16.44 21.19 -40.04
C MET A 154 16.50 20.12 -38.93
N MET A 155 16.62 20.51 -37.66
CA MET A 155 16.68 19.55 -36.56
C MET A 155 15.37 18.75 -36.46
N PRO A 156 15.44 17.44 -36.15
CA PRO A 156 14.25 16.65 -35.89
C PRO A 156 13.40 17.23 -34.76
N PRO A 157 12.06 17.12 -34.80
CA PRO A 157 11.20 17.64 -33.74
C PRO A 157 11.23 16.78 -32.47
N ASP A 158 11.73 15.54 -32.54
CA ASP A 158 11.85 14.63 -31.40
C ASP A 158 13.09 14.93 -30.54
N LEU A 159 12.97 14.64 -29.24
CA LEU A 159 13.96 15.00 -28.23
C LEU A 159 15.32 14.30 -28.45
N ALA A 160 15.31 12.99 -28.72
CA ALA A 160 16.53 12.23 -28.99
C ALA A 160 17.24 12.73 -30.27
N GLY A 161 16.47 13.02 -31.31
CA GLY A 161 16.97 13.61 -32.55
C GLY A 161 17.58 15.00 -32.35
N GLN A 162 16.97 15.86 -31.54
CA GLN A 162 17.54 17.17 -31.17
C GLN A 162 18.85 17.01 -30.40
N PHE A 163 18.88 16.14 -29.39
CA PHE A 163 20.09 15.88 -28.61
C PHE A 163 21.23 15.39 -29.51
N LYS A 164 20.97 14.40 -30.38
CA LYS A 164 21.96 13.90 -31.33
C LYS A 164 22.40 14.94 -32.35
N ALA A 165 21.49 15.79 -32.83
CA ALA A 165 21.84 16.87 -33.74
C ALA A 165 22.79 17.86 -33.07
N LEU A 166 22.50 18.25 -31.82
CA LEU A 166 23.32 19.18 -31.03
C LEU A 166 24.65 18.58 -30.58
N ASP A 167 24.69 17.28 -30.27
CA ASP A 167 25.93 16.57 -29.93
C ASP A 167 26.93 16.57 -31.09
N ASN A 168 26.44 16.48 -32.33
CA ASN A 168 27.25 16.54 -33.55
C ASN A 168 27.40 17.97 -34.12
N TYR A 169 26.85 18.98 -33.43
CA TYR A 169 26.82 20.36 -33.90
C TYR A 169 28.05 21.15 -33.43
N ASP A 170 28.61 21.97 -34.32
CA ASP A 170 29.76 22.83 -34.04
C ASP A 170 29.30 24.23 -33.59
N PHE A 171 29.15 24.39 -32.27
CA PHE A 171 28.67 25.62 -31.64
C PHE A 171 29.56 26.82 -31.94
N GLU A 172 28.95 27.95 -32.32
CA GLU A 172 29.62 29.25 -32.35
C GLU A 172 29.75 29.85 -30.96
N SER A 173 28.74 29.63 -30.09
CA SER A 173 28.72 30.16 -28.73
C SER A 173 29.38 29.22 -27.73
N ASP A 174 30.44 29.71 -27.06
CA ASP A 174 31.04 29.05 -25.90
C ASP A 174 30.04 28.93 -24.73
N GLU A 175 29.01 29.78 -24.67
CA GLU A 175 27.94 29.70 -23.68
C GLU A 175 26.98 28.55 -24.01
N ALA A 176 26.49 28.47 -25.25
CA ALA A 176 25.59 27.39 -25.67
C ALA A 176 26.28 26.02 -25.55
N ARG A 177 27.56 25.93 -25.92
CA ARG A 177 28.35 24.70 -25.76
C ARG A 177 28.45 24.24 -24.31
N ARG A 178 28.67 25.18 -23.37
CA ARG A 178 28.73 24.86 -21.94
C ARG A 178 27.36 24.44 -21.41
N GLN A 179 26.31 25.16 -21.76
CA GLN A 179 24.93 24.80 -21.39
C GLN A 179 24.57 23.39 -21.86
N PHE A 180 24.89 23.05 -23.11
CA PHE A 180 24.67 21.69 -23.64
C PHE A 180 25.49 20.63 -22.90
N ALA A 181 26.78 20.89 -22.65
CA ALA A 181 27.65 19.94 -21.94
C ALA A 181 27.19 19.70 -20.50
N GLU A 182 26.78 20.75 -19.78
CA GLU A 182 26.23 20.66 -18.43
C GLU A 182 24.89 19.90 -18.42
N LEU A 183 24.02 20.17 -19.40
CA LEU A 183 22.75 19.46 -19.57
C LEU A 183 22.98 17.97 -19.84
N ALA A 184 23.89 17.63 -20.77
CA ALA A 184 24.21 16.26 -21.12
C ALA A 184 24.78 15.48 -19.92
N GLU A 185 25.68 16.10 -19.16
CA GLU A 185 26.25 15.48 -17.97
C GLU A 185 25.19 15.25 -16.90
N ARG A 186 24.40 16.29 -16.56
CA ARG A 186 23.33 16.19 -15.57
C ARG A 186 22.29 15.12 -15.94
N LEU A 187 21.90 15.07 -17.21
CA LEU A 187 20.94 14.09 -17.71
C LEU A 187 21.51 12.67 -17.64
N ARG A 188 22.80 12.49 -17.97
CA ARG A 188 23.49 11.21 -17.83
C ARG A 188 23.53 10.77 -16.37
N GLU A 189 23.95 11.65 -15.46
CA GLU A 189 24.00 11.38 -14.02
C GLU A 189 22.60 11.02 -13.47
N GLN A 190 21.57 11.79 -13.81
CA GLN A 190 20.19 11.55 -13.37
C GLN A 190 19.64 10.21 -13.88
N LEU A 191 19.79 9.91 -15.17
CA LEU A 191 19.33 8.63 -15.73
C LEU A 191 20.09 7.43 -15.13
N MET A 192 21.39 7.60 -14.88
CA MET A 192 22.22 6.58 -14.23
C MET A 192 21.77 6.32 -12.79
N GLN A 193 21.64 7.38 -12.00
CA GLN A 193 21.21 7.30 -10.60
C GLN A 193 19.82 6.67 -10.50
N GLN A 194 18.90 7.12 -11.34
CA GLN A 194 17.55 6.58 -11.42
C GLN A 194 17.49 5.10 -11.80
N PHE A 195 18.31 4.69 -12.78
CA PHE A 195 18.39 3.29 -13.16
C PHE A 195 18.92 2.44 -12.00
N LEU A 196 19.92 2.93 -11.27
CA LEU A 196 20.43 2.30 -10.06
C LEU A 196 19.35 2.24 -8.97
N ASP A 197 18.71 3.35 -8.63
CA ASP A 197 17.64 3.42 -7.62
C ASP A 197 16.48 2.47 -7.94
N GLN A 198 16.13 2.35 -9.23
CA GLN A 198 15.07 1.44 -9.67
C GLN A 198 15.46 -0.04 -9.55
N MET A 199 16.73 -0.38 -9.80
CA MET A 199 17.20 -1.77 -9.84
C MET A 199 17.70 -2.26 -8.48
N ALA A 200 18.35 -1.39 -7.71
CA ALA A 200 18.98 -1.65 -6.42
C ALA A 200 18.22 -1.02 -5.23
N GLY A 201 17.17 -0.24 -5.47
CA GLY A 201 16.54 0.54 -4.40
C GLY A 201 17.43 1.71 -3.97
N ALA A 202 16.95 2.50 -3.01
CA ALA A 202 17.72 3.60 -2.44
C ALA A 202 18.97 3.04 -1.75
N VAL A 203 20.11 3.09 -2.44
CA VAL A 203 21.42 2.83 -1.84
C VAL A 203 21.66 3.99 -0.89
N ASP A 204 21.82 3.70 0.40
CA ASP A 204 22.11 4.72 1.40
C ASP A 204 23.38 5.50 0.95
N ASP A 205 23.26 6.83 0.82
CA ASP A 205 24.36 7.77 0.51
C ASP A 205 25.59 7.57 1.43
N ALA A 206 25.45 6.81 2.51
CA ALA A 206 26.48 6.48 3.49
C ALA A 206 27.54 5.48 3.01
N THR A 207 27.33 4.74 1.90
CA THR A 207 28.28 3.71 1.42
C THR A 207 29.07 4.05 0.14
N GLY A 208 28.71 5.08 -0.61
CA GLY A 208 29.29 5.38 -1.93
C GLY A 208 30.39 6.45 -1.94
N ASP A 209 31.62 6.10 -1.59
CA ASP A 209 32.84 6.87 -1.97
C ASP A 209 33.30 6.50 -3.42
N GLY A 210 32.43 5.79 -4.16
CA GLY A 210 32.68 5.30 -5.51
C GLY A 210 32.13 6.23 -6.57
N SER A 211 32.78 6.27 -7.73
CA SER A 211 32.21 6.95 -8.90
C SER A 211 31.01 6.18 -9.45
N ALA A 212 30.03 6.87 -10.05
CA ALA A 212 28.86 6.22 -10.70
C ALA A 212 29.25 5.12 -11.73
N SER A 213 30.45 5.22 -12.30
CA SER A 213 31.03 4.20 -13.19
C SER A 213 31.35 2.88 -12.48
N GLU A 214 31.80 2.92 -11.22
CA GLU A 214 32.18 1.73 -10.44
C GLU A 214 30.94 1.00 -9.94
N GLU A 215 29.93 1.74 -9.50
CA GLU A 215 28.62 1.20 -9.12
C GLU A 215 27.92 0.52 -10.30
N MET A 216 28.00 1.12 -11.49
CA MET A 216 27.48 0.52 -12.71
C MET A 216 28.18 -0.80 -13.06
N GLN A 217 29.50 -0.89 -12.85
CA GLN A 217 30.20 -2.15 -13.08
C GLN A 217 29.75 -3.23 -12.09
N ARG A 218 29.59 -2.88 -10.80
CA ARG A 218 29.03 -3.79 -9.80
C ARG A 218 27.62 -4.25 -10.15
N LEU A 219 26.76 -3.34 -10.63
CA LEU A 219 25.40 -3.69 -11.04
C LEU A 219 25.41 -4.70 -12.20
N LYS A 220 26.28 -4.51 -13.20
CA LYS A 220 26.44 -5.46 -14.30
C LYS A 220 26.92 -6.82 -13.81
N ASP A 221 27.90 -6.84 -12.92
CA ASP A 221 28.42 -8.08 -12.35
C ASP A 221 27.32 -8.82 -11.57
N MET A 222 26.51 -8.08 -10.80
CA MET A 222 25.33 -8.59 -10.10
C MET A 222 24.29 -9.18 -11.08
N LEU A 223 23.92 -8.46 -12.14
CA LEU A 223 22.94 -8.93 -13.13
C LEU A 223 23.45 -10.16 -13.90
N ALA A 224 24.73 -10.18 -14.27
CA ALA A 224 25.35 -11.32 -14.90
C ALA A 224 25.30 -12.56 -13.99
N GLU A 225 25.61 -12.39 -12.70
CA GLU A 225 25.57 -13.47 -11.71
C GLU A 225 24.14 -13.96 -11.47
N LEU A 226 23.18 -13.04 -11.36
CA LEU A 226 21.76 -13.38 -11.20
C LEU A 226 21.22 -14.18 -12.40
N ASN A 227 21.55 -13.76 -13.63
CA ASN A 227 21.18 -14.51 -14.84
C ASN A 227 21.85 -15.90 -14.87
N ALA A 228 23.09 -16.02 -14.38
CA ALA A 228 23.75 -17.31 -14.24
C ALA A 228 23.04 -18.22 -13.21
N MET A 229 22.58 -17.66 -12.08
CA MET A 229 21.81 -18.38 -11.06
C MET A 229 20.43 -18.82 -11.60
N LEU A 230 19.75 -17.97 -12.38
CA LEU A 230 18.52 -18.33 -13.07
C LEU A 230 18.74 -19.50 -14.04
N ALA A 231 19.83 -19.46 -14.81
CA ALA A 231 20.21 -20.55 -15.71
C ALA A 231 20.53 -21.86 -14.96
N GLN A 232 21.18 -21.79 -13.79
CA GLN A 232 21.41 -22.97 -12.93
C GLN A 232 20.09 -23.58 -12.46
N ARG A 233 19.17 -22.76 -11.96
CA ARG A 233 17.83 -23.20 -11.55
C ARG A 233 17.05 -23.84 -12.70
N ALA A 234 17.12 -23.26 -13.90
CA ALA A 234 16.48 -23.82 -15.09
C ALA A 234 17.03 -25.22 -15.47
N ARG A 235 18.26 -25.54 -15.06
CA ARG A 235 18.85 -26.89 -15.20
C ARG A 235 18.55 -27.83 -14.03
N GLY A 236 17.84 -27.36 -13.00
CA GLY A 236 17.56 -28.11 -11.78
C GLY A 236 18.70 -28.12 -10.76
N GLU A 237 19.66 -27.19 -10.88
CA GLU A 237 20.74 -26.98 -9.90
C GLU A 237 20.29 -25.95 -8.85
N GLU A 238 20.74 -26.10 -7.59
CA GLU A 238 20.50 -25.11 -6.54
C GLU A 238 21.53 -23.97 -6.66
N PRO A 239 21.10 -22.72 -6.89
CA PRO A 239 22.00 -21.58 -6.98
C PRO A 239 22.54 -21.16 -5.61
N ASP A 240 23.73 -20.55 -5.58
CA ASP A 240 24.37 -20.06 -4.36
C ASP A 240 23.73 -18.76 -3.85
N PHE A 241 22.58 -18.95 -3.18
CA PHE A 241 21.86 -18.02 -2.31
C PHE A 241 22.75 -17.02 -1.56
N GLU A 242 23.47 -17.62 -0.63
CA GLU A 242 24.15 -16.96 0.47
C GLU A 242 25.38 -16.18 -0.03
N GLY A 243 26.14 -16.78 -0.96
CA GLY A 243 27.28 -16.12 -1.57
C GLY A 243 26.89 -14.89 -2.41
N PHE A 244 25.73 -14.93 -3.06
CA PHE A 244 25.21 -13.77 -3.80
C PHE A 244 24.87 -12.61 -2.84
N MET A 245 24.14 -12.90 -1.76
CA MET A 245 23.77 -11.89 -0.76
C MET A 245 24.97 -11.33 0.01
N GLU A 246 26.02 -12.12 0.24
CA GLU A 246 27.27 -11.64 0.83
C GLU A 246 27.97 -10.59 -0.06
N ARG A 247 27.86 -10.73 -1.40
CA ARG A 247 28.48 -9.83 -2.37
C ARG A 247 27.65 -8.61 -2.73
N TYR A 248 26.34 -8.77 -2.83
CA TYR A 248 25.41 -7.79 -3.43
C TYR A 248 24.20 -7.46 -2.56
N GLY A 249 24.16 -7.90 -1.30
CA GLY A 249 23.03 -7.66 -0.40
C GLY A 249 22.76 -6.18 -0.11
N ASP A 250 23.74 -5.30 -0.36
CA ASP A 250 23.63 -3.84 -0.30
C ASP A 250 22.62 -3.26 -1.31
N PHE A 251 22.42 -3.91 -2.45
CA PHE A 251 21.44 -3.51 -3.47
C PHE A 251 19.99 -3.96 -3.18
N PHE A 252 19.73 -4.52 -1.98
CA PHE A 252 18.43 -5.09 -1.64
C PHE A 252 18.02 -4.67 -0.22
N PRO A 253 17.50 -3.44 -0.03
CA PRO A 253 17.03 -2.97 1.27
C PRO A 253 15.89 -3.81 1.86
N GLU A 254 15.12 -4.52 1.01
CA GLU A 254 14.06 -5.44 1.42
C GLU A 254 14.59 -6.70 2.10
N ASN A 255 15.91 -6.96 2.01
CA ASN A 255 16.61 -8.07 2.64
C ASN A 255 15.92 -9.43 2.42
N PRO A 256 15.83 -9.90 1.15
CA PRO A 256 15.18 -11.16 0.82
C PRO A 256 15.88 -12.32 1.55
N LYS A 257 15.08 -13.29 2.03
CA LYS A 257 15.60 -14.47 2.74
C LYS A 257 15.79 -15.67 1.84
N THR A 258 15.15 -15.66 0.68
CA THR A 258 15.21 -16.75 -0.29
C THR A 258 15.44 -16.22 -1.70
N PHE A 259 15.93 -17.09 -2.58
CA PHE A 259 16.09 -16.74 -4.00
C PHE A 259 14.74 -16.38 -4.65
N ASP A 260 13.65 -17.05 -4.26
CA ASP A 260 12.31 -16.73 -4.76
C ASP A 260 11.85 -15.32 -4.34
N GLU A 261 12.06 -14.96 -3.07
CA GLU A 261 11.76 -13.61 -2.57
C GLU A 261 12.58 -12.55 -3.30
N LEU A 262 13.86 -12.83 -3.59
CA LEU A 262 14.71 -11.91 -4.35
C LEU A 262 14.18 -11.70 -5.77
N LEU A 263 13.84 -12.79 -6.48
CA LEU A 263 13.28 -12.69 -7.82
C LEU A 263 11.94 -11.96 -7.82
N GLU A 264 11.12 -12.17 -6.79
CA GLU A 264 9.85 -11.45 -6.63
C GLU A 264 10.07 -9.95 -6.46
N VAL A 265 11.02 -9.51 -5.63
CA VAL A 265 11.37 -8.09 -5.46
C VAL A 265 11.81 -7.49 -6.79
N MET A 266 12.68 -8.17 -7.54
CA MET A 266 13.14 -7.69 -8.86
C MET A 266 11.99 -7.64 -9.88
N ALA A 267 11.12 -8.65 -9.89
CA ALA A 267 9.97 -8.68 -10.78
C ALA A 267 8.99 -7.55 -10.48
N ARG A 268 8.77 -7.23 -9.20
CA ARG A 268 7.94 -6.08 -8.80
C ARG A 268 8.52 -4.75 -9.28
N ARG A 269 9.83 -4.55 -9.11
CA ARG A 269 10.54 -3.33 -9.58
C ARG A 269 10.43 -3.17 -11.10
N MET A 270 10.71 -4.23 -11.85
CA MET A 270 10.60 -4.22 -13.32
C MET A 270 9.17 -4.04 -13.82
N ALA A 271 8.19 -4.68 -13.16
CA ALA A 271 6.79 -4.50 -13.52
C ALA A 271 6.32 -3.05 -13.28
N ALA A 272 6.78 -2.39 -12.21
CA ALA A 272 6.52 -0.97 -11.98
C ALA A 272 7.17 -0.08 -13.05
N ALA A 273 8.41 -0.37 -13.44
CA ALA A 273 9.10 0.30 -14.56
C ALA A 273 8.31 0.18 -15.87
N GLN A 274 7.85 -1.04 -16.17
CA GLN A 274 7.06 -1.29 -17.37
C GLN A 274 5.70 -0.59 -17.31
N ALA A 275 5.06 -0.54 -16.14
CA ALA A 275 3.82 0.20 -15.95
C ALA A 275 3.99 1.71 -16.21
N LEU A 276 5.12 2.30 -15.81
CA LEU A 276 5.47 3.69 -16.16
C LEU A 276 5.49 3.89 -17.66
N LEU A 277 6.27 3.07 -18.39
CA LEU A 277 6.37 3.16 -19.84
C LEU A 277 5.00 2.92 -20.52
N ASN A 278 4.22 1.97 -20.00
CA ASN A 278 2.88 1.64 -20.50
C ASN A 278 1.87 2.78 -20.32
N SER A 279 2.04 3.57 -19.26
CA SER A 279 1.19 4.72 -18.90
C SER A 279 1.53 5.97 -19.72
N MET A 280 2.74 6.08 -20.26
CA MET A 280 3.13 7.13 -21.19
C MET A 280 2.54 6.92 -22.60
N THR A 281 2.50 8.01 -23.39
CA THR A 281 2.11 7.91 -24.80
C THR A 281 3.15 7.14 -25.62
N PRO A 282 2.77 6.48 -26.74
CA PRO A 282 3.72 5.75 -27.58
C PRO A 282 4.90 6.61 -28.06
N GLY A 283 4.66 7.87 -28.41
CA GLY A 283 5.71 8.78 -28.86
C GLY A 283 6.72 9.14 -27.76
N GLN A 284 6.25 9.40 -26.54
CA GLN A 284 7.15 9.68 -25.40
C GLN A 284 7.98 8.45 -25.02
N ARG A 285 7.37 7.26 -25.05
CA ARG A 285 8.09 6.00 -24.79
C ARG A 285 9.23 5.80 -25.78
N ASP A 286 8.95 5.97 -27.07
CA ASP A 286 9.96 5.82 -28.12
C ASP A 286 11.10 6.85 -27.96
N GLN A 287 10.77 8.08 -27.57
CA GLN A 287 11.75 9.14 -27.33
C GLN A 287 12.65 8.84 -26.12
N LEU A 288 12.08 8.42 -24.99
CA LEU A 288 12.85 8.07 -23.80
C LEU A 288 13.75 6.85 -24.05
N GLN A 289 13.25 5.85 -24.78
CA GLN A 289 14.04 4.68 -25.12
C GLN A 289 15.27 5.05 -25.97
N GLN A 290 15.08 5.88 -27.00
CA GLN A 290 16.19 6.34 -27.85
C GLN A 290 17.21 7.20 -27.09
N LEU A 291 16.73 8.06 -26.18
CA LEU A 291 17.59 8.87 -25.34
C LEU A 291 18.41 8.01 -24.37
N SER A 292 17.76 7.04 -23.73
CA SER A 292 18.41 6.07 -22.84
C SER A 292 19.47 5.26 -23.59
N ASP A 293 19.13 4.71 -24.77
CA ASP A 293 20.06 3.97 -25.61
C ASP A 293 21.30 4.79 -26.00
N GLN A 294 21.12 6.10 -26.23
CA GLN A 294 22.21 7.00 -26.61
C GLN A 294 23.11 7.38 -25.41
N LEU A 295 22.53 7.60 -24.23
CA LEU A 295 23.26 8.07 -23.05
C LEU A 295 23.89 6.94 -22.24
N LEU A 296 23.22 5.79 -22.13
CA LEU A 296 23.73 4.62 -21.41
C LEU A 296 24.64 3.75 -22.28
N ALA A 297 24.45 3.73 -23.61
CA ALA A 297 25.30 3.14 -24.65
C ALA A 297 26.01 1.80 -24.31
N ASP A 298 25.46 0.99 -23.42
CA ASP A 298 26.07 -0.23 -22.93
C ASP A 298 25.30 -1.46 -23.42
N MET A 299 25.84 -2.09 -24.46
CA MET A 299 25.21 -3.24 -25.08
C MET A 299 25.12 -4.45 -24.14
N ASP A 300 26.09 -4.61 -23.24
CA ASP A 300 26.16 -5.75 -22.34
C ASP A 300 25.09 -5.65 -21.25
N LEU A 301 24.93 -4.46 -20.66
CA LEU A 301 23.88 -4.20 -19.67
C LEU A 301 22.48 -4.40 -20.26
N ASN A 302 22.23 -3.82 -21.44
CA ASN A 302 20.94 -3.98 -22.12
C ASN A 302 20.60 -5.44 -22.38
N TRP A 303 21.60 -6.27 -22.71
CA TRP A 303 21.39 -7.70 -22.86
C TRP A 303 21.03 -8.38 -21.52
N GLN A 304 21.77 -8.07 -20.45
CA GLN A 304 21.52 -8.65 -19.12
C GLN A 304 20.13 -8.30 -18.57
N VAL A 305 19.69 -7.06 -18.73
CA VAL A 305 18.36 -6.60 -18.30
C VAL A 305 17.26 -7.29 -19.09
N ASN A 306 17.41 -7.42 -20.41
CA ASN A 306 16.42 -8.07 -21.26
C ASN A 306 16.28 -9.58 -20.96
N ASP A 307 17.38 -10.29 -20.73
CA ASP A 307 17.38 -11.70 -20.35
C ASP A 307 16.66 -11.91 -19.00
N LEU A 308 17.00 -11.07 -18.01
CA LEU A 308 16.36 -11.09 -16.69
C LEU A 308 14.86 -10.79 -16.79
N ALA A 309 14.48 -9.73 -17.50
CA ALA A 309 13.08 -9.34 -17.67
C ALA A 309 12.24 -10.43 -18.35
N GLN A 310 12.83 -11.17 -19.32
CA GLN A 310 12.16 -12.29 -19.96
C GLN A 310 11.93 -13.45 -18.99
N HIS A 311 12.93 -13.81 -18.18
CA HIS A 311 12.79 -14.85 -17.16
C HIS A 311 11.74 -14.48 -16.11
N LEU A 312 11.80 -13.26 -15.57
CA LEU A 312 10.86 -12.79 -14.55
C LEU A 312 9.43 -12.71 -15.06
N ARG A 313 9.22 -12.31 -16.32
CA ARG A 313 7.87 -12.29 -16.92
C ARG A 313 7.28 -13.70 -17.10
N ASN A 314 8.13 -14.69 -17.38
CA ASN A 314 7.69 -16.08 -17.52
C ASN A 314 7.33 -16.71 -16.16
N GLU A 315 8.13 -16.45 -15.12
CA GLU A 315 7.90 -16.98 -13.76
C GLU A 315 6.80 -16.22 -13.02
N PHE A 316 6.77 -14.89 -13.12
CA PHE A 316 5.86 -14.00 -12.38
C PHE A 316 4.86 -13.29 -13.29
N GLY A 317 4.17 -14.03 -14.16
CA GLY A 317 3.19 -13.47 -15.10
C GLY A 317 2.05 -12.69 -14.42
N ASP A 318 1.71 -13.06 -13.18
CA ASP A 318 0.59 -12.50 -12.43
C ASP A 318 0.89 -11.12 -11.81
N LEU A 319 2.13 -10.63 -11.86
CA LEU A 319 2.52 -9.31 -11.34
C LEU A 319 2.02 -8.13 -12.19
N GLY A 320 1.16 -8.36 -13.18
CA GLY A 320 0.51 -7.30 -13.95
C GLY A 320 1.48 -6.47 -14.78
N TRP A 321 2.32 -7.13 -15.58
CA TRP A 321 3.26 -6.50 -16.53
C TRP A 321 2.58 -5.61 -17.59
N GLU A 322 1.32 -5.89 -17.87
CA GLU A 322 0.49 -5.15 -18.83
C GLU A 322 -0.24 -3.96 -18.19
N ARG A 323 0.03 -3.68 -16.90
CA ARG A 323 -0.62 -2.57 -16.20
C ARG A 323 -0.30 -1.24 -16.89
N ARG A 324 -1.34 -0.43 -16.96
CA ARG A 324 -1.35 0.94 -17.47
C ARG A 324 -2.24 1.75 -16.56
N TYR A 325 -1.78 2.94 -16.21
CA TYR A 325 -2.57 3.93 -15.51
C TYR A 325 -2.83 5.09 -16.46
N ASP A 326 -4.06 5.60 -16.42
CA ASP A 326 -4.45 6.77 -17.18
C ASP A 326 -4.46 7.96 -16.21
N PHE A 327 -3.63 8.96 -16.53
CA PHE A 327 -3.49 10.19 -15.77
C PHE A 327 -4.32 11.29 -16.42
N ASP A 328 -5.10 11.98 -15.61
CA ASP A 328 -6.00 13.06 -16.05
C ASP A 328 -5.62 14.42 -15.41
N GLY A 329 -4.52 14.47 -14.68
CA GLY A 329 -4.07 15.65 -13.95
C GLY A 329 -3.37 16.69 -14.81
N VAL A 330 -2.89 17.74 -14.15
CA VAL A 330 -2.22 18.89 -14.78
C VAL A 330 -0.87 19.22 -14.14
N ASP A 331 -0.59 18.65 -12.96
CA ASP A 331 0.66 18.87 -12.25
C ASP A 331 1.73 17.96 -12.84
N PRO A 332 2.73 18.50 -13.57
CA PRO A 332 3.75 17.68 -14.21
C PRO A 332 4.59 17.00 -13.14
N LEU A 333 4.79 15.70 -13.29
CA LEU A 333 5.71 14.95 -12.45
C LEU A 333 7.09 14.89 -13.07
N ASP A 334 8.10 14.99 -12.21
CA ASP A 334 9.42 14.50 -12.55
C ASP A 334 9.44 12.96 -12.54
N PHE A 335 10.51 12.34 -13.04
CA PHE A 335 10.56 10.88 -13.16
C PHE A 335 10.60 10.20 -11.78
N SER A 336 11.28 10.77 -10.78
CA SER A 336 11.37 10.18 -9.43
C SER A 336 10.00 10.17 -8.75
N GLN A 337 9.27 11.28 -8.84
CA GLN A 337 7.90 11.38 -8.34
C GLN A 337 6.97 10.43 -9.10
N ALA A 338 7.14 10.30 -10.42
CA ALA A 338 6.39 9.36 -11.23
C ALA A 338 6.65 7.90 -10.80
N SER A 339 7.90 7.52 -10.53
CA SER A 339 8.24 6.17 -10.07
C SER A 339 7.65 5.87 -8.68
N ASP A 340 7.78 6.81 -7.75
CA ASP A 340 7.27 6.64 -6.37
C ASP A 340 5.74 6.51 -6.37
N MET A 341 5.07 7.36 -7.14
CA MET A 341 3.61 7.33 -7.27
C MET A 341 3.13 6.02 -7.92
N LEU A 342 3.83 5.51 -8.95
CA LEU A 342 3.47 4.24 -9.58
C LEU A 342 3.73 3.04 -8.68
N ALA A 343 4.77 3.10 -7.84
CA ALA A 343 4.99 2.12 -6.78
C ALA A 343 3.82 2.15 -5.78
N GLU A 344 3.39 3.34 -5.33
CA GLU A 344 2.21 3.51 -4.46
C GLU A 344 0.93 2.95 -5.12
N LEU A 345 0.67 3.27 -6.38
CA LEU A 345 -0.47 2.73 -7.15
C LEU A 345 -0.40 1.20 -7.28
N GLY A 346 0.80 0.67 -7.51
CA GLY A 346 1.05 -0.77 -7.56
C GLY A 346 0.76 -1.46 -6.23
N ASP A 347 1.09 -0.81 -5.10
CA ASP A 347 0.79 -1.30 -3.76
C ASP A 347 -0.73 -1.26 -3.49
N ILE A 348 -1.40 -0.19 -3.89
CA ILE A 348 -2.86 -0.06 -3.80
C ILE A 348 -3.56 -1.20 -4.56
N ASP A 349 -3.13 -1.50 -5.78
CA ASP A 349 -3.68 -2.60 -6.59
C ASP A 349 -3.51 -3.96 -5.90
N ARG A 350 -2.31 -4.23 -5.37
CA ARG A 350 -2.02 -5.50 -4.67
C ARG A 350 -2.90 -5.64 -3.44
N LEU A 351 -2.99 -4.58 -2.63
CA LEU A 351 -3.82 -4.59 -1.44
C LEU A 351 -5.31 -4.72 -1.81
N GLU A 352 -5.79 -4.01 -2.83
CA GLU A 352 -7.17 -4.15 -3.31
C GLU A 352 -7.46 -5.58 -3.79
N ASN A 353 -6.54 -6.22 -4.51
CA ASN A 353 -6.68 -7.60 -4.96
C ASN A 353 -6.70 -8.59 -3.81
N LEU A 354 -5.84 -8.42 -2.80
CA LEU A 354 -5.83 -9.23 -1.57
C LEU A 354 -7.17 -9.11 -0.84
N LEU A 355 -7.63 -7.88 -0.62
CA LEU A 355 -8.87 -7.58 0.09
C LEU A 355 -10.13 -8.08 -0.66
N ARG A 356 -10.09 -8.14 -2.00
CA ARG A 356 -11.21 -8.63 -2.83
C ARG A 356 -11.19 -10.15 -3.07
N GLY A 357 -10.01 -10.74 -3.26
CA GLY A 357 -9.84 -12.10 -3.79
C GLY A 357 -10.24 -13.20 -2.81
N SER A 358 -9.91 -13.03 -1.53
CA SER A 358 -10.36 -13.92 -0.46
C SER A 358 -10.27 -13.20 0.87
N ALA A 359 -11.37 -12.58 1.29
CA ALA A 359 -11.53 -12.09 2.66
C ALA A 359 -11.64 -13.29 3.63
N SER A 360 -10.57 -14.08 3.74
CA SER A 360 -10.40 -15.13 4.71
C SER A 360 -9.34 -14.67 5.72
N PRO A 361 -9.48 -15.01 7.01
CA PRO A 361 -8.50 -14.57 8.02
C PRO A 361 -7.07 -15.02 7.72
N GLY A 362 -6.90 -16.19 7.09
CA GLY A 362 -5.59 -16.69 6.66
C GLY A 362 -4.93 -15.85 5.56
N ALA A 363 -5.70 -15.41 4.56
CA ALA A 363 -5.16 -14.56 3.49
C ALA A 363 -4.80 -13.15 4.00
N LEU A 364 -5.54 -12.63 4.99
CA LEU A 364 -5.21 -11.35 5.62
C LEU A 364 -3.91 -11.43 6.44
N ALA A 365 -3.53 -12.62 6.94
CA ALA A 365 -2.27 -12.80 7.66
C ALA A 365 -1.03 -12.73 6.76
N GLU A 366 -1.21 -12.92 5.45
CA GLU A 366 -0.14 -12.79 4.43
C GLU A 366 0.00 -11.35 3.93
N ALA A 367 -0.87 -10.43 4.35
CA ALA A 367 -0.81 -9.04 3.93
C ALA A 367 0.42 -8.32 4.50
N ASP A 368 1.04 -7.47 3.68
CA ASP A 368 2.10 -6.57 4.11
C ASP A 368 1.51 -5.45 5.00
N THR A 369 1.68 -5.60 6.31
CA THR A 369 1.15 -4.64 7.30
C THR A 369 1.83 -3.28 7.24
N GLU A 370 3.07 -3.21 6.76
CA GLU A 370 3.79 -1.95 6.59
C GLU A 370 3.25 -1.18 5.38
N ALA A 371 2.97 -1.87 4.28
CA ALA A 371 2.28 -1.26 3.13
C ALA A 371 0.89 -0.73 3.52
N VAL A 372 0.13 -1.49 4.33
CA VAL A 372 -1.19 -1.05 4.83
C VAL A 372 -1.05 0.18 5.73
N ARG A 373 -0.04 0.21 6.60
CA ARG A 373 0.26 1.36 7.47
C ARG A 373 0.61 2.60 6.65
N ARG A 374 1.44 2.46 5.62
CA ARG A 374 1.83 3.56 4.72
C ARG A 374 0.64 4.11 3.93
N LEU A 375 -0.22 3.24 3.39
CA LEU A 375 -1.34 3.65 2.52
C LEU A 375 -2.59 4.10 3.27
N LEU A 376 -2.92 3.45 4.38
CA LEU A 376 -4.19 3.62 5.10
C LEU A 376 -4.01 4.06 6.56
N GLY A 377 -2.77 4.15 7.06
CA GLY A 377 -2.45 4.58 8.41
C GLY A 377 -2.50 3.46 9.46
N ASP A 378 -2.01 3.78 10.67
CA ASP A 378 -1.85 2.82 11.77
C ASP A 378 -3.16 2.13 12.19
N ALA A 379 -4.29 2.85 12.17
CA ALA A 379 -5.58 2.31 12.59
C ALA A 379 -6.07 1.21 11.64
N ALA A 380 -5.82 1.35 10.34
CA ALA A 380 -6.18 0.34 9.35
C ALA A 380 -5.27 -0.89 9.47
N ALA A 381 -3.97 -0.67 9.69
CA ALA A 381 -3.02 -1.76 9.93
C ALA A 381 -3.39 -2.57 11.20
N GLU A 382 -3.68 -1.90 12.32
CA GLU A 382 -4.16 -2.56 13.55
C GLU A 382 -5.45 -3.34 13.25
N SER A 383 -6.42 -2.75 12.54
CA SER A 383 -7.68 -3.41 12.21
C SER A 383 -7.47 -4.67 11.36
N LEU A 384 -6.56 -4.63 10.38
CA LEU A 384 -6.23 -5.76 9.52
C LEU A 384 -5.55 -6.89 10.29
N GLU A 385 -4.56 -6.57 11.12
CA GLU A 385 -3.89 -7.53 12.01
C GLU A 385 -4.92 -8.21 12.93
N ARG A 386 -5.83 -7.43 13.54
CA ARG A 386 -6.90 -7.97 14.39
C ARG A 386 -7.81 -8.91 13.61
N MET A 387 -8.20 -8.56 12.38
CA MET A 387 -9.04 -9.41 11.53
C MET A 387 -8.35 -10.74 11.16
N ALA A 388 -7.04 -10.70 10.90
CA ALA A 388 -6.25 -11.90 10.63
C ALA A 388 -6.22 -12.86 11.84
N GLU A 389 -6.23 -12.33 13.06
CA GLU A 389 -6.18 -13.11 14.30
C GLU A 389 -7.54 -13.72 14.73
N VAL A 390 -8.66 -13.18 14.25
CA VAL A 390 -10.03 -13.57 14.70
C VAL A 390 -10.23 -15.09 14.70
N ALA A 391 -9.91 -15.76 13.59
CA ALA A 391 -10.13 -17.20 13.49
C ALA A 391 -9.28 -17.99 14.50
N ARG A 392 -8.00 -17.65 14.64
CA ARG A 392 -7.09 -18.31 15.59
C ARG A 392 -7.61 -18.18 17.01
N MET A 393 -8.08 -17.00 17.40
CA MET A 393 -8.59 -16.78 18.76
C MET A 393 -9.87 -17.55 19.06
N LEU A 394 -10.81 -17.58 18.11
CA LEU A 394 -12.04 -18.35 18.26
C LEU A 394 -11.74 -19.85 18.39
N GLU A 395 -10.70 -20.33 17.71
CA GLU A 395 -10.23 -21.71 17.79
C GLU A 395 -9.55 -22.00 19.13
N GLU A 396 -8.63 -21.14 19.58
CA GLU A 396 -7.95 -21.23 20.89
C GLU A 396 -8.94 -21.18 22.06
N ALA A 397 -10.01 -20.39 21.95
CA ALA A 397 -11.10 -20.35 22.94
C ALA A 397 -12.00 -21.60 22.91
N GLY A 398 -11.82 -22.50 21.95
CA GLY A 398 -12.64 -23.68 21.73
C GLY A 398 -14.06 -23.34 21.30
N LEU A 399 -14.25 -22.20 20.63
CA LEU A 399 -15.54 -21.77 20.08
C LEU A 399 -15.73 -22.27 18.64
N ILE A 400 -14.66 -22.34 17.86
CA ILE A 400 -14.67 -22.95 16.54
C ILE A 400 -13.63 -24.09 16.49
N GLU A 401 -13.79 -25.01 15.55
CA GLU A 401 -12.83 -26.07 15.26
C GLU A 401 -12.59 -26.12 13.75
N ASN A 402 -11.34 -26.31 13.33
CA ASN A 402 -11.02 -26.52 11.92
C ASN A 402 -11.11 -28.01 11.56
N ARG A 403 -12.04 -28.37 10.67
CA ARG A 403 -12.20 -29.72 10.12
C ARG A 403 -12.02 -29.67 8.60
N GLU A 404 -10.98 -30.35 8.12
CA GLU A 404 -10.70 -30.49 6.68
C GLU A 404 -10.63 -29.12 5.93
N GLY A 405 -10.12 -28.08 6.60
CA GLY A 405 -10.02 -26.73 6.02
C GLY A 405 -11.29 -25.88 6.13
N ARG A 406 -12.30 -26.34 6.88
CA ARG A 406 -13.53 -25.59 7.16
C ARG A 406 -13.68 -25.36 8.66
N PHE A 407 -14.07 -24.13 9.03
CA PHE A 407 -14.41 -23.81 10.41
C PHE A 407 -15.83 -24.27 10.74
N ASP A 408 -15.95 -25.09 11.78
CA ASP A 408 -17.21 -25.58 12.32
C ASP A 408 -17.40 -25.07 13.77
N LEU A 409 -18.66 -24.92 14.19
CA LEU A 409 -19.00 -24.51 15.56
C LEU A 409 -18.84 -25.68 16.53
N THR A 410 -18.18 -25.43 17.67
CA THR A 410 -18.08 -26.45 18.72
C THR A 410 -19.41 -26.62 19.49
N PRO A 411 -19.62 -27.74 20.20
CA PRO A 411 -20.78 -27.91 21.08
C PRO A 411 -20.90 -26.87 22.21
N ARG A 412 -19.79 -26.21 22.57
CA ARG A 412 -19.78 -25.09 23.51
C ARG A 412 -20.44 -23.87 22.86
N SER A 413 -20.04 -23.54 21.64
CA SER A 413 -20.57 -22.41 20.85
C SER A 413 -22.06 -22.54 20.56
N ILE A 414 -22.51 -23.72 20.14
CA ILE A 414 -23.95 -23.95 19.88
C ILE A 414 -24.77 -23.72 21.15
N ARG A 415 -24.28 -24.16 22.32
CA ARG A 415 -24.95 -23.90 23.61
C ARG A 415 -24.94 -22.42 23.97
N LYS A 416 -23.84 -21.72 23.74
CA LYS A 416 -23.70 -20.29 24.02
C LYS A 416 -24.69 -19.47 23.17
N ILE A 417 -24.75 -19.72 21.86
CA ILE A 417 -25.71 -19.10 20.93
C ILE A 417 -27.14 -19.34 21.42
N GLY A 418 -27.49 -20.59 21.74
CA GLY A 418 -28.84 -20.93 22.21
C GLY A 418 -29.21 -20.24 23.53
N GLN A 419 -28.29 -20.14 24.49
CA GLN A 419 -28.51 -19.42 25.75
C GLN A 419 -28.68 -17.91 25.53
N GLY A 420 -27.87 -17.32 24.64
CA GLY A 420 -27.99 -15.91 24.25
C GLY A 420 -29.35 -15.61 23.62
N ALA A 421 -29.74 -16.37 22.61
CA ALA A 421 -31.02 -16.21 21.92
C ALA A 421 -32.23 -16.36 22.87
N LEU A 422 -32.18 -17.33 23.79
CA LEU A 422 -33.22 -17.49 24.82
C LEU A 422 -33.26 -16.30 25.77
N ARG A 423 -32.09 -15.83 26.25
CA ARG A 423 -32.00 -14.66 27.13
C ARG A 423 -32.61 -13.43 26.47
N ASP A 424 -32.31 -13.19 25.20
CA ASP A 424 -32.80 -12.02 24.47
C ASP A 424 -34.30 -12.10 24.17
N LEU A 425 -34.81 -13.30 23.85
CA LEU A 425 -36.24 -13.56 23.74
C LEU A 425 -36.96 -13.27 25.07
N PHE A 426 -36.44 -13.77 26.20
CA PHE A 426 -37.03 -13.55 27.51
C PHE A 426 -36.93 -12.09 27.97
N ALA A 427 -35.82 -11.41 27.69
CA ALA A 427 -35.67 -9.98 27.97
C ALA A 427 -36.70 -9.13 27.20
N ARG A 428 -36.99 -9.49 25.94
CA ARG A 428 -38.06 -8.85 25.15
C ARG A 428 -39.46 -9.23 25.64
N LEU A 429 -39.66 -10.43 26.18
CA LEU A 429 -40.94 -10.89 26.75
C LEU A 429 -41.25 -10.29 28.13
N ASP A 430 -40.25 -10.06 28.97
CA ASP A 430 -40.42 -9.48 30.32
C ASP A 430 -40.81 -7.99 30.26
N ALA A 431 -40.43 -7.29 29.19
CA ALA A 431 -40.87 -5.91 28.94
C ALA A 431 -42.41 -5.80 28.78
N ASP A 432 -43.08 -6.87 28.34
CA ASP A 432 -44.53 -6.93 28.14
C ASP A 432 -45.31 -7.45 29.36
N LYS A 433 -44.65 -7.82 30.48
CA LYS A 433 -45.27 -8.57 31.59
C LYS A 433 -45.14 -7.97 32.99
N ILE A 434 -44.91 -6.67 33.14
CA ILE A 434 -45.06 -6.01 34.44
C ILE A 434 -46.27 -5.08 34.42
N GLY A 435 -47.41 -5.63 34.85
CA GLY A 435 -48.57 -4.84 35.28
C GLY A 435 -49.87 -5.16 34.56
N ARG A 436 -50.53 -6.27 34.96
CA ARG A 436 -52.00 -6.48 35.05
C ARG A 436 -52.30 -7.99 35.02
N HIS A 437 -52.10 -8.65 36.15
CA HIS A 437 -52.88 -9.86 36.43
C HIS A 437 -54.00 -9.47 37.38
N ALA A 438 -55.20 -9.28 36.84
CA ALA A 438 -56.41 -9.16 37.64
C ALA A 438 -56.61 -10.48 38.39
N ILE A 439 -56.37 -10.47 39.70
CA ILE A 439 -56.71 -11.60 40.56
C ILE A 439 -58.23 -11.61 40.67
N SER A 440 -58.89 -12.52 39.96
CA SER A 440 -60.29 -12.83 40.15
C SER A 440 -60.48 -13.51 41.52
N ARG A 441 -60.74 -12.73 42.58
CA ARG A 441 -61.20 -13.26 43.87
C ARG A 441 -62.71 -13.52 43.75
N SER A 442 -63.13 -14.77 43.65
CA SER A 442 -64.55 -15.16 43.80
C SER A 442 -64.78 -15.72 45.21
N GLY A 443 -65.64 -15.07 45.98
CA GLY A 443 -66.16 -15.59 47.24
C GLY A 443 -66.83 -14.52 48.08
N LEU A 444 -68.15 -14.61 48.25
CA LEU A 444 -68.90 -13.84 49.25
C LEU A 444 -68.53 -14.33 50.66
N GLY A 445 -67.58 -13.65 51.31
CA GLY A 445 -67.24 -13.84 52.72
C GLY A 445 -67.30 -12.50 53.45
N HIS A 446 -68.01 -12.44 54.56
CA HIS A 446 -68.27 -11.20 55.33
C HIS A 446 -67.17 -10.86 56.36
N GLU A 447 -65.94 -11.38 56.21
CA GLU A 447 -64.86 -11.06 57.14
C GLU A 447 -63.93 -9.98 56.58
N ARG A 448 -63.77 -8.90 57.35
CA ARG A 448 -62.81 -7.82 57.05
C ARG A 448 -61.40 -8.32 57.38
N GLU A 449 -60.52 -8.32 56.38
CA GLU A 449 -59.08 -8.47 56.58
C GLU A 449 -58.57 -7.32 57.47
N PRO A 450 -57.74 -7.57 58.51
CA PRO A 450 -57.31 -6.55 59.48
C PRO A 450 -56.18 -5.63 58.96
N ASP A 451 -55.81 -5.75 57.69
CA ASP A 451 -54.77 -4.91 57.11
C ASP A 451 -55.33 -3.52 56.80
N THR A 452 -54.65 -2.50 57.30
CA THR A 452 -54.99 -1.09 57.04
C THR A 452 -53.90 -0.45 56.20
N LYS A 453 -54.30 0.25 55.15
CA LYS A 453 -53.42 1.10 54.34
C LYS A 453 -53.81 2.58 54.51
N PRO A 454 -52.87 3.54 54.33
CA PRO A 454 -53.19 4.96 54.26
C PRO A 454 -54.13 5.25 53.09
N TYR A 455 -55.08 6.16 53.28
CA TYR A 455 -56.06 6.54 52.25
C TYR A 455 -55.40 7.38 51.15
N GLU A 456 -55.62 7.00 49.89
CA GLU A 456 -55.26 7.79 48.71
C GLU A 456 -56.51 8.20 47.92
N TYR A 457 -56.42 9.35 47.25
CA TYR A 457 -57.54 9.94 46.54
C TYR A 457 -58.04 9.02 45.42
N GLY A 458 -59.28 8.51 45.57
CA GLY A 458 -59.90 7.54 44.65
C GLY A 458 -60.25 6.20 45.29
N ASP A 459 -59.80 5.94 46.53
CA ASP A 459 -60.22 4.76 47.27
C ASP A 459 -61.73 4.83 47.63
N PRO A 460 -62.50 3.74 47.47
CA PRO A 460 -63.93 3.74 47.74
C PRO A 460 -64.22 3.83 49.25
N PHE A 461 -65.06 4.78 49.65
CA PHE A 461 -65.60 4.87 51.00
C PHE A 461 -66.66 3.79 51.21
N ASN A 462 -66.37 2.80 52.06
CA ASN A 462 -67.39 1.89 52.58
C ASN A 462 -67.83 2.42 53.95
N LEU A 463 -68.99 3.09 53.98
CA LEU A 463 -69.68 3.57 55.20
C LEU A 463 -70.46 2.44 55.89
#